data_AF-A0ABD5DWS1-F1
#
_entry.id   AF-A0ABD5DWS1-F1
#
_cell.length_a   1.000
_cell.length_b   1.000
_cell.length_c   1.000
_cell.angle_alpha   90.00
_cell.angle_beta   90.00
_cell.angle_gamma   90.00
#
_symmetry.space_group_name_H-M   'P 1'
#
loop_
_entity.id
_entity.type
_entity.pdbx_description
1 polymer ?
#
loop_
_entity_poly.entity_id
_entity_poly.type
_entity_poly.pdbx_seq_one_letter_code
_entity_poly.pdbx_strand_id
1 'polypeptide(L)'
;RALWKTEILRLQQVIEARFGTPISEAALREAIVLKNRERRALAHFYRLGQLNPPALSGGDILKVVSGATFRFDKTALIDELHAMAERI
;
A
#
# COMPACT_ATOMS: atom_id res chain seq x y z
N ARG A 1 -12.58 18.94 -9.87
CA ARG A 1 -11.20 18.36 -9.91
C ARG A 1 -10.11 19.32 -9.45
N ALA A 2 -10.21 20.63 -9.72
CA ALA A 2 -9.19 21.61 -9.29
C ALA A 2 -8.99 21.66 -7.77
N LEU A 3 -10.07 21.65 -6.98
CA LEU A 3 -10.00 21.78 -5.52
C LEU A 3 -9.14 20.69 -4.84
N TRP A 4 -9.34 19.41 -5.17
CA TRP A 4 -8.55 18.33 -4.57
C TRP A 4 -7.06 18.42 -4.90
N LYS A 5 -6.71 18.73 -6.16
CA LYS A 5 -5.30 18.89 -6.55
C LYS A 5 -4.66 20.03 -5.77
N THR A 6 -5.35 21.15 -5.63
CA THR A 6 -4.86 22.30 -4.84
C THR A 6 -4.61 21.92 -3.38
N GLU A 7 -5.51 21.17 -2.76
CA GLU A 7 -5.32 20.71 -1.38
C GLU A 7 -4.14 19.73 -1.22
N ILE A 8 -3.89 18.85 -2.20
CA ILE A 8 -2.70 17.98 -2.17
C ILE A 8 -1.41 18.79 -2.28
N LEU A 9 -1.38 19.84 -3.14
CA LEU A 9 -0.22 20.72 -3.23
C LEU A 9 0.00 21.52 -1.94
N ARG A 10 -1.08 21.96 -1.28
CA ARG A 10 -1.00 22.61 0.03
C ARG A 10 -0.45 21.66 1.10
N LEU A 11 -0.90 20.41 1.11
CA LEU A 11 -0.38 19.39 2.02
C LEU A 11 1.12 19.13 1.79
N GLN A 12 1.56 19.04 0.53
CA GLN A 12 2.98 18.92 0.19
C GLN A 12 3.80 20.06 0.82
N GLN A 13 3.39 21.31 0.60
CA GLN A 13 4.08 22.49 1.15
C GLN A 13 4.19 22.43 2.68
N VAL A 14 3.11 22.03 3.37
CA VAL A 14 3.11 21.91 4.84
C VAL A 14 4.07 20.82 5.31
N ILE A 15 4.13 19.68 4.61
CA ILE A 15 5.04 18.58 4.94
C ILE A 15 6.50 19.01 4.73
N GLU A 16 6.81 19.60 3.57
CA GLU A 16 8.17 20.08 3.26
C GLU A 16 8.65 21.12 4.27
N ALA A 17 7.78 22.07 4.65
CA ALA A 17 8.09 23.07 5.68
C ALA A 17 8.30 22.44 7.06
N ARG A 18 7.46 21.47 7.45
CA ARG A 18 7.56 20.80 8.76
C ARG A 18 8.84 20.00 8.92
N PHE A 19 9.31 19.35 7.86
CA PHE A 19 10.48 18.47 7.90
C PHE A 19 11.74 19.09 7.26
N GLY A 20 11.66 20.33 6.79
CA GLY A 20 12.78 21.06 6.18
C GLY A 20 13.38 20.38 4.95
N THR A 21 12.64 19.49 4.30
CA THR A 21 13.13 18.62 3.22
C THR A 21 12.18 18.70 2.03
N PRO A 22 12.63 19.18 0.86
CA PRO A 22 11.84 19.17 -0.36
C PRO A 22 11.50 17.75 -0.82
N ILE A 23 10.27 17.55 -1.29
CA ILE A 23 9.85 16.30 -1.91
C ILE A 23 10.22 16.37 -3.39
N SER A 24 11.25 15.60 -3.78
CA SER A 24 11.71 15.58 -5.17
C SER A 24 10.77 14.80 -6.09
N GLU A 25 10.76 15.16 -7.37
CA GLU A 25 10.01 14.44 -8.41
C GLU A 25 10.43 12.96 -8.50
N ALA A 26 11.72 12.67 -8.33
CA ALA A 26 12.24 11.30 -8.31
C ALA A 26 11.68 10.51 -7.11
N ALA A 27 11.73 11.08 -5.91
CA ALA A 27 11.19 10.44 -4.70
C ALA A 27 9.67 10.19 -4.81
N LEU A 28 8.91 11.11 -5.41
CA LEU A 28 7.49 10.91 -5.70
C LEU A 28 7.26 9.74 -6.66
N ARG A 29 8.04 9.66 -7.75
CA ARG A 29 7.91 8.56 -8.72
C ARG A 29 8.22 7.22 -8.09
N GLU A 30 9.27 7.12 -7.29
CA GLU A 30 9.63 5.92 -6.55
C GLU A 30 8.51 5.51 -5.56
N ALA A 31 7.98 6.47 -4.79
CA ALA A 31 6.88 6.22 -3.87
C ALA A 31 5.61 5.74 -4.59
N ILE A 32 5.29 6.31 -5.76
CA ILE A 32 4.16 5.85 -6.60
C ILE A 32 4.37 4.40 -7.05
N VAL A 33 5.57 4.05 -7.54
CA VAL A 33 5.89 2.69 -7.95
C VAL A 33 5.75 1.71 -6.78
N LEU A 34 6.27 2.08 -5.59
CA LEU A 34 6.16 1.26 -4.38
C LEU A 34 4.69 1.06 -3.97
N LYS A 35 3.89 2.12 -3.91
CA LYS A 35 2.45 2.02 -3.60
C LYS A 35 1.68 1.18 -4.63
N ASN A 36 2.06 1.24 -5.91
CA ASN A 36 1.47 0.40 -6.95
C ASN A 36 1.84 -1.08 -6.76
N ARG A 37 3.07 -1.39 -6.35
CA ARG A 37 3.47 -2.77 -5.98
C ARG A 37 2.65 -3.26 -4.78
N GLU A 38 2.50 -2.46 -3.73
CA GLU A 38 1.67 -2.79 -2.56
C GLU A 38 0.22 -3.11 -2.94
N ARG A 39 -0.42 -2.27 -3.77
CA ARG A 39 -1.79 -2.52 -4.25
C ARG A 39 -1.90 -3.85 -5.02
N ARG A 40 -0.89 -4.20 -5.83
CA ARG A 40 -0.86 -5.47 -6.56
C ARG A 40 -0.70 -6.67 -5.63
N ALA A 41 0.20 -6.59 -4.65
CA ALA A 41 0.41 -7.65 -3.66
C ALA A 41 -0.86 -7.91 -2.83
N LEU A 42 -1.52 -6.85 -2.35
CA LEU A 42 -2.79 -6.96 -1.64
C LEU A 42 -3.89 -7.57 -2.52
N ALA A 43 -4.02 -7.11 -3.77
CA ALA A 43 -5.01 -7.65 -4.69
C ALA A 43 -4.76 -9.13 -5.02
N HIS A 44 -3.49 -9.55 -5.13
CA HIS A 44 -3.11 -10.95 -5.31
C HIS A 44 -3.53 -11.79 -4.10
N PHE A 45 -3.18 -11.35 -2.89
CA PHE A 45 -3.58 -12.02 -1.65
C PHE A 45 -5.11 -12.15 -1.53
N TYR A 46 -5.87 -11.10 -1.85
CA TYR A 46 -7.34 -11.14 -1.86
C TYR A 46 -7.91 -12.21 -2.80
N ARG A 47 -7.27 -12.47 -3.94
CA ARG A 47 -7.76 -13.46 -4.92
C ARG A 47 -7.66 -14.90 -4.41
N LEU A 48 -6.86 -15.19 -3.38
CA LEU A 48 -6.84 -16.51 -2.75
C LEU A 48 -8.20 -16.91 -2.18
N GLY A 49 -9.01 -15.93 -1.76
CA GLY A 49 -10.39 -16.16 -1.32
C GLY A 49 -11.35 -16.61 -2.43
N GLN A 50 -10.94 -16.57 -3.70
CA GLN A 50 -11.74 -17.05 -4.84
C GLN A 50 -11.51 -18.53 -5.15
N LEU A 51 -10.54 -19.18 -4.49
CA LEU A 51 -10.31 -20.62 -4.63
C LEU A 51 -11.51 -21.42 -4.12
N ASN A 52 -11.67 -22.64 -4.63
CA ASN A 52 -12.74 -23.53 -4.22
C ASN A 52 -12.18 -24.95 -3.92
N PRO A 53 -12.11 -25.37 -2.65
CA PRO A 53 -12.55 -24.64 -1.46
C PRO A 53 -11.66 -23.40 -1.18
N PRO A 54 -12.18 -22.38 -0.46
CA PRO A 54 -11.42 -21.18 -0.16
C PRO A 54 -10.22 -21.50 0.73
N ALA A 55 -9.07 -20.94 0.39
CA ALA A 55 -7.83 -21.14 1.11
C ALA A 55 -7.81 -20.52 2.51
N LEU A 56 -8.56 -19.43 2.72
CA LEU A 56 -8.62 -18.67 3.96
C LEU A 56 -10.06 -18.29 4.27
N SER A 57 -10.38 -18.15 5.55
CA SER A 57 -11.64 -17.56 5.98
C SER A 57 -11.67 -16.06 5.63
N GLY A 58 -12.86 -15.50 5.40
CA GLY A 58 -13.02 -14.06 5.21
C GLY A 58 -12.51 -13.23 6.41
N GLY A 59 -12.61 -13.79 7.62
CA GLY A 59 -12.08 -13.16 8.83
C GLY A 59 -10.55 -13.06 8.83
N ASP A 60 -9.85 -14.08 8.35
CA ASP A 60 -8.38 -14.05 8.28
C ASP A 60 -7.89 -13.11 7.18
N ILE A 61 -8.58 -13.06 6.03
CA ILE A 61 -8.32 -12.07 4.99
C ILE A 61 -8.48 -10.63 5.54
N LEU A 62 -9.56 -10.38 6.30
CA LEU A 62 -9.80 -9.06 6.89
C LEU A 62 -8.70 -8.66 7.88
N LYS A 63 -8.26 -9.59 8.75
CA LYS A 63 -7.17 -9.33 9.71
C LYS A 63 -5.89 -8.90 9.00
N VAL A 64 -5.47 -9.64 7.97
CA VAL A 64 -4.24 -9.35 7.21
C VAL A 64 -4.31 -7.97 6.55
N VAL A 65 -5.41 -7.66 5.87
CA VAL A 65 -5.52 -6.39 5.12
C VAL A 65 -5.68 -5.19 6.05
N SER A 66 -6.37 -5.37 7.18
CA SER A 66 -6.44 -4.35 8.22
C SER A 66 -5.05 -4.05 8.77
N GLY A 67 -4.26 -5.09 9.08
CA GLY A 67 -2.88 -4.95 9.54
C GLY A 67 -1.97 -4.26 8.51
N ALA A 68 -2.12 -4.58 7.22
CA ALA A 68 -1.35 -3.99 6.13
C ALA A 68 -1.48 -2.44 6.07
N THR A 69 -2.64 -1.91 6.45
CA THR A 69 -2.90 -0.46 6.45
C THR A 69 -1.97 0.29 7.41
N PHE A 70 -1.60 -0.32 8.53
CA PHE A 70 -0.79 0.30 9.58
C PHE A 70 0.71 -0.02 9.50
N ARG A 71 1.14 -0.79 8.50
CA ARG A 71 2.56 -1.14 8.30
C ARG A 71 3.31 0.00 7.61
N PHE A 72 4.38 0.49 8.24
CA PHE A 72 5.21 1.57 7.69
C PHE A 72 6.18 1.07 6.61
N ASP A 73 6.85 -0.06 6.83
CA ASP A 73 7.71 -0.67 5.81
C ASP A 73 6.84 -1.38 4.75
N LYS A 74 6.72 -0.74 3.59
CA LYS A 74 5.91 -1.26 2.49
C LYS A 74 6.62 -2.36 1.70
N THR A 75 7.96 -2.38 1.68
CA THR A 75 8.70 -3.43 0.99
C THR A 75 8.56 -4.73 1.75
N ALA A 76 8.82 -4.72 3.07
CA ALA A 76 8.63 -5.89 3.92
C ALA A 76 7.19 -6.41 3.89
N LEU A 77 6.21 -5.50 3.90
CA LEU A 77 4.79 -5.87 3.74
C LEU A 77 4.52 -6.59 2.42
N ILE A 78 5.05 -6.09 1.30
CA ILE A 78 4.87 -6.71 -0.01
C ILE A 78 5.46 -8.12 -0.01
N ASP A 79 6.68 -8.28 0.50
CA ASP A 79 7.39 -9.56 0.51
C ASP A 79 6.65 -10.59 1.39
N GLU A 80 6.17 -10.18 2.57
CA GLU A 80 5.34 -11.04 3.42
C GLU A 80 4.01 -11.43 2.76
N LEU A 81 3.33 -10.51 2.07
CA LEU A 81 2.08 -10.80 1.35
C LEU A 81 2.30 -11.84 0.23
N HIS A 82 3.41 -11.73 -0.50
CA HIS A 82 3.78 -12.73 -1.50
C HIS A 82 4.10 -14.07 -0.85
N ALA A 83 4.94 -14.09 0.18
CA ALA A 83 5.31 -15.32 0.88
C ALA A 83 4.09 -16.04 1.49
N MET A 84 3.11 -15.28 2.01
CA MET A 84 1.85 -15.87 2.49
C MET A 84 1.04 -16.45 1.32
N ALA A 85 0.97 -15.76 0.18
CA ALA A 85 0.21 -16.23 -0.97
C ALA A 85 0.82 -17.47 -1.64
N GLU A 86 2.14 -17.64 -1.61
CA GLU A 86 2.85 -18.80 -2.17
C GLU A 86 2.75 -20.06 -1.30
N ARG A 87 2.43 -19.90 -0.01
CA ARG A 87 2.27 -21.02 0.94
C ARG A 87 0.90 -21.70 0.86
N ILE A 88 0.00 -21.14 0.07
CA ILE A 88 -1.36 -21.62 -0.18
C ILE A 88 -1.38 -22.33 -1.52
#